data_AF-A0A7C7YRY3-F1
#
_entry.id   AF-A0A7C7YRY3-F1
#
_cell.length_a   1.000
_cell.length_b   1.000
_cell.length_c   1.000
_cell.angle_alpha   90.00
_cell.angle_beta   90.00
_cell.angle_gamma   90.00
#
_symmetry.space_group_name_H-M   'P 1'
#
loop_
_entity.id
_entity.type
_entity.pdbx_description
1 polymer ?
#
loop_
_entity_poly.entity_id
_entity_poly.type
_entity_poly.pdbx_seq_one_letter_code
_entity_poly.pdbx_strand_id
1 'polypeptide(L)'
;MLEFQMPDSPRLYRRKPIFPLFIQVLGMAVLVALVGCNLSADARDEEDAVESAQTITKNRAKVNKIVRSVMEDVNLDDADSILVGIGRYEEAIVLLDEAVKLAGESIHPRMERFILRQRIAAGYQALYAKADEQCTPYEKSGATPPQDQLQRRAEAEVGANKWLKLARRDMDFHLRSTTPAYQDPKQYWDLQQIDVALGDYSRARTTLINLLEVFGTKLSSADRREIQSRIRLYAQRLNDAEI
;
A
#
# COMPACT_ATOMS: atom_id res chain seq x y z
N MET A 1 -18.96 2.68 43.00
CA MET A 1 -19.73 3.46 42.02
C MET A 1 -18.83 4.60 41.56
N LEU A 2 -18.10 4.36 40.48
CA LEU A 2 -17.14 5.30 39.90
C LEU A 2 -17.31 5.14 38.38
N GLU A 3 -18.03 6.08 37.79
CA GLU A 3 -18.23 6.21 36.36
C GLU A 3 -16.89 6.63 35.73
N PHE A 4 -16.33 5.76 34.90
CA PHE A 4 -15.22 6.09 34.01
C PHE A 4 -15.82 6.27 32.62
N GLN A 5 -16.42 7.44 32.37
CA GLN A 5 -16.79 7.86 31.02
C GLN A 5 -15.50 8.16 30.25
N MET A 6 -15.14 7.27 29.32
CA MET A 6 -14.23 7.63 28.22
C MET A 6 -15.08 8.10 27.03
N PRO A 7 -14.74 9.22 26.38
CA PRO A 7 -15.49 9.70 25.24
C PRO A 7 -15.25 8.82 24.00
N ASP A 8 -16.35 8.38 23.41
CA ASP A 8 -16.45 7.70 22.12
C ASP A 8 -15.95 8.57 20.98
N SER A 9 -14.84 8.16 20.37
CA SER A 9 -14.42 8.42 18.99
C SER A 9 -13.10 7.68 18.76
N PRO A 10 -12.87 7.07 17.58
CA PRO A 10 -11.61 6.40 17.27
C PRO A 10 -10.53 7.47 17.08
N ARG A 11 -10.00 7.99 18.18
CA ARG A 11 -8.79 8.79 18.21
C ARG A 11 -7.68 7.88 17.67
N LEU A 12 -7.30 8.12 16.40
CA LEU A 12 -6.05 7.68 15.82
C LEU A 12 -4.98 7.90 16.88
N TYR A 13 -4.54 6.81 17.49
CA TYR A 13 -3.67 6.87 18.63
C TYR A 13 -2.39 7.56 18.19
N ARG A 14 -2.24 8.78 18.71
CA ARG A 14 -1.05 9.60 18.75
C ARG A 14 0.15 8.73 19.16
N ARG A 15 0.83 8.18 18.16
CA ARG A 15 2.25 7.83 18.22
C ARG A 15 2.87 8.46 16.99
N LYS A 16 3.96 9.20 17.21
CA LYS A 16 4.81 9.81 16.17
C LYS A 16 4.92 8.84 14.98
N PRO A 17 4.86 9.32 13.72
CA PRO A 17 5.08 8.47 12.56
C PRO A 17 6.54 8.02 12.56
N ILE A 18 6.84 6.94 13.28
CA ILE A 18 8.07 6.19 13.07
C ILE A 18 7.73 5.24 11.92
N PHE A 19 7.72 5.80 10.71
CA PHE A 19 7.95 4.98 9.52
C PHE A 19 9.43 4.62 9.54
N PRO A 20 9.82 3.34 9.70
CA PRO A 20 11.17 2.96 9.39
C PRO A 20 11.31 2.99 7.87
N LEU A 21 11.88 4.08 7.37
CA LEU A 21 12.25 4.28 5.98
C LEU A 21 13.45 3.37 5.67
N PHE A 22 13.20 2.07 5.48
CA PHE A 22 14.24 1.15 4.99
C PHE A 22 14.35 1.32 3.47
N ILE A 23 15.32 2.13 3.07
CA ILE A 23 15.86 2.17 1.71
C ILE A 23 16.65 0.88 1.51
N GLN A 24 16.12 -0.05 0.72
CA GLN A 24 16.94 -1.08 0.09
C GLN A 24 16.92 -0.85 -1.42
N VAL A 25 18.02 -0.28 -1.91
CA VAL A 25 18.40 -0.30 -3.31
C VAL A 25 18.83 -1.73 -3.60
N LEU A 26 18.06 -2.46 -4.42
CA LEU A 26 18.54 -3.71 -5.02
C LEU A 26 18.30 -3.63 -6.53
N GLY A 27 19.38 -3.33 -7.25
CA GLY A 27 19.44 -3.51 -8.69
C GLY A 27 19.56 -5.00 -9.01
N MET A 28 18.67 -5.49 -9.85
CA MET A 28 18.81 -6.79 -10.51
C MET A 28 18.55 -6.57 -12.01
N ALA A 29 19.64 -6.46 -12.77
CA ALA A 29 19.62 -6.69 -14.20
C ALA A 29 19.59 -8.21 -14.40
N VAL A 30 18.53 -8.73 -14.99
CA VAL A 30 18.45 -10.13 -15.42
C VAL A 30 18.36 -10.14 -16.94
N LEU A 31 19.43 -10.61 -17.59
CA LEU A 31 19.45 -11.02 -18.98
C LEU A 31 18.59 -12.29 -19.13
N VAL A 32 17.58 -12.24 -19.98
CA VAL A 32 16.84 -13.43 -20.42
C VAL A 32 17.43 -13.86 -21.76
N ALA A 33 18.09 -15.01 -21.78
CA ALA A 33 18.38 -15.75 -22.99
C ALA A 33 17.44 -16.96 -23.02
N LEU A 34 16.48 -16.96 -23.94
CA LEU A 34 15.70 -18.15 -24.28
C LEU A 34 15.98 -18.48 -25.76
N VAL A 35 16.58 -19.65 -25.96
CA VAL A 35 16.69 -20.34 -27.25
C VAL A 35 15.81 -21.57 -27.15
N GLY A 36 14.87 -21.73 -28.10
CA GLY A 36 14.07 -22.94 -28.23
C GLY A 36 12.96 -22.77 -29.28
N CYS A 37 13.25 -23.17 -30.52
CA CYS A 37 12.41 -23.05 -31.72
C CYS A 37 11.06 -23.80 -31.65
N ASN A 38 10.00 -23.21 -32.24
CA ASN A 38 9.01 -23.88 -33.09
C ASN A 38 8.33 -22.90 -34.09
N LEU A 39 9.02 -22.61 -35.21
CA LEU A 39 8.56 -21.70 -36.25
C LEU A 39 7.35 -22.24 -37.05
N SER A 40 6.22 -21.54 -36.97
CA SER A 40 5.43 -21.10 -38.14
C SER A 40 4.20 -20.27 -37.80
N ALA A 41 3.79 -20.22 -36.52
CA ALA A 41 2.91 -19.16 -35.97
C ALA A 41 3.68 -18.21 -35.02
N ASP A 42 4.82 -18.66 -34.49
CA ASP A 42 5.65 -18.01 -33.47
C ASP A 42 6.15 -16.61 -33.84
N ALA A 43 6.55 -16.34 -35.09
CA ALA A 43 7.29 -15.11 -35.39
C ALA A 43 6.49 -13.81 -35.14
N ARG A 44 5.16 -13.83 -35.29
CA ARG A 44 4.31 -12.65 -35.01
C ARG A 44 4.00 -12.50 -33.53
N ASP A 45 3.78 -13.62 -32.83
CA ASP A 45 3.55 -13.62 -31.37
C ASP A 45 4.85 -13.29 -30.62
N GLU A 46 6.01 -13.69 -31.15
CA GLU A 46 7.33 -13.30 -30.66
C GLU A 46 7.62 -11.81 -30.90
N GLU A 47 7.27 -11.28 -32.09
CA GLU A 47 7.42 -9.84 -32.38
C GLU A 47 6.53 -8.98 -31.46
N ASP A 48 5.28 -9.39 -31.21
CA ASP A 48 4.37 -8.74 -30.26
C ASP A 48 4.84 -8.87 -28.80
N ALA A 49 5.40 -10.03 -28.43
CA ALA A 49 6.00 -10.23 -27.11
C ALA A 49 7.24 -9.36 -26.89
N VAL A 50 8.09 -9.20 -27.90
CA VAL A 50 9.28 -8.32 -27.86
C VAL A 50 8.85 -6.87 -27.76
N GLU A 51 7.88 -6.42 -28.56
CA GLU A 51 7.35 -5.05 -28.50
C GLU A 51 6.71 -4.76 -27.14
N SER A 52 5.94 -5.71 -26.61
CA SER A 52 5.36 -5.64 -25.27
C SER A 52 6.44 -5.54 -24.18
N ALA A 53 7.49 -6.35 -24.25
CA ALA A 53 8.60 -6.31 -23.31
C ALA A 53 9.39 -4.98 -23.37
N GLN A 54 9.61 -4.45 -24.58
CA GLN A 54 10.25 -3.14 -24.78
C GLN A 54 9.39 -2.00 -24.20
N THR A 55 8.08 -2.04 -24.43
CA THR A 55 7.13 -1.06 -23.90
C THR A 55 7.09 -1.09 -22.38
N ILE A 56 7.00 -2.28 -21.77
CA ILE A 56 7.07 -2.46 -20.32
C ILE A 56 8.37 -1.86 -19.78
N THR A 57 9.51 -2.17 -20.40
CA THR A 57 10.83 -1.70 -19.96
C THR A 57 10.92 -0.17 -20.02
N LYS A 58 10.47 0.43 -21.13
CA LYS A 58 10.43 1.88 -21.32
C LYS A 58 9.53 2.57 -20.30
N ASN A 59 8.34 2.02 -20.04
CA ASN A 59 7.40 2.56 -19.08
C ASN A 59 7.95 2.48 -17.65
N ARG A 60 8.57 1.36 -17.26
CA ARG A 60 9.23 1.22 -15.96
C ARG A 60 10.36 2.23 -15.76
N ALA A 61 11.15 2.51 -16.80
CA ALA A 61 12.19 3.53 -16.73
C ALA A 61 11.60 4.95 -16.49
N LYS A 62 10.49 5.29 -17.15
CA LYS A 62 9.78 6.55 -16.92
C LYS A 62 9.20 6.63 -15.50
N VAL A 63 8.56 5.56 -15.04
CA VAL A 63 8.03 5.45 -13.66
C VAL A 63 9.13 5.70 -12.64
N ASN A 64 10.29 5.05 -12.80
CA ASN A 64 11.43 5.25 -11.90
C ASN A 64 11.95 6.69 -11.88
N LYS A 65 11.96 7.37 -13.04
CA LYS A 65 12.31 8.79 -13.13
C LYS A 65 11.30 9.68 -12.38
N ILE A 66 10.02 9.44 -12.58
CA ILE A 66 8.95 10.16 -11.87
C ILE A 66 9.09 9.95 -10.37
N VAL A 67 9.24 8.69 -9.93
CA VAL A 67 9.35 8.33 -8.52
C VAL A 67 10.54 9.03 -7.87
N ARG A 68 11.71 9.02 -8.52
CA ARG A 68 12.90 9.69 -8.02
C ARG A 68 12.67 11.19 -7.84
N SER A 69 12.14 11.85 -8.86
CA SER A 69 11.94 13.29 -8.81
C SER A 69 10.85 13.68 -7.80
N VAL A 70 9.80 12.88 -7.60
CA VAL A 70 8.87 13.11 -6.47
C VAL A 70 9.57 13.03 -5.12
N MET A 71 10.47 12.05 -4.93
CA MET A 71 11.23 11.91 -3.67
C MET A 71 12.23 13.05 -3.43
N GLU A 72 12.71 13.70 -4.49
CA GLU A 72 13.64 14.83 -4.43
C GLU A 72 12.91 16.17 -4.23
N ASP A 73 11.77 16.37 -4.90
CA ASP A 73 11.11 17.67 -5.00
C ASP A 73 10.00 17.91 -3.96
N VAL A 74 9.39 16.85 -3.43
CA VAL A 74 8.20 16.99 -2.58
C VAL A 74 8.56 17.28 -1.13
N ASN A 75 8.07 18.42 -0.64
CA ASN A 75 8.11 18.78 0.75
C ASN A 75 6.89 18.21 1.48
N LEU A 76 7.12 17.24 2.38
CA LEU A 76 6.06 16.61 3.17
C LEU A 76 5.42 17.55 4.21
N ASP A 77 6.03 18.70 4.48
CA ASP A 77 5.44 19.71 5.36
C ASP A 77 4.43 20.62 4.65
N ASP A 78 4.44 20.65 3.32
CA ASP A 78 3.57 21.47 2.49
C ASP A 78 2.47 20.63 1.81
N ALA A 79 1.21 20.99 2.05
CA ALA A 79 0.06 20.28 1.51
C ALA A 79 -0.02 20.37 -0.02
N ASP A 80 0.32 21.52 -0.60
CA ASP A 80 0.28 21.72 -2.05
C ASP A 80 1.39 20.91 -2.71
N SER A 81 2.58 20.87 -2.11
CA SER A 81 3.67 20.00 -2.57
C SER A 81 3.30 18.51 -2.51
N ILE A 82 2.62 18.05 -1.45
CA ILE A 82 2.12 16.67 -1.37
C ILE A 82 1.11 16.36 -2.49
N LEU A 83 0.18 17.28 -2.77
CA LEU A 83 -0.79 17.11 -3.86
C LEU A 83 -0.11 17.01 -5.23
N VAL A 84 0.90 17.84 -5.49
CA VAL A 84 1.73 17.73 -6.69
C VAL A 84 2.41 16.36 -6.76
N GLY A 85 2.97 15.88 -5.64
CA GLY A 85 3.56 14.54 -5.55
C GLY A 85 2.58 13.41 -5.87
N ILE A 86 1.36 13.48 -5.33
CA ILE A 86 0.27 12.55 -5.61
C ILE A 86 -0.04 12.53 -7.11
N GLY A 87 -0.30 13.69 -7.72
CA GLY A 87 -0.63 13.76 -9.14
C GLY A 87 0.44 13.14 -10.04
N ARG A 88 1.72 13.38 -9.72
CA ARG A 88 2.85 12.77 -10.44
C ARG A 88 2.90 11.26 -10.27
N TYR A 89 2.62 10.74 -9.08
CA TYR A 89 2.51 9.30 -8.89
C TYR A 89 1.30 8.71 -9.63
N GLU A 90 0.18 9.44 -9.73
CA GLU A 90 -0.99 9.01 -10.52
C GLU A 90 -0.66 8.92 -12.02
N GLU A 91 0.14 9.84 -12.57
CA GLU A 91 0.68 9.72 -13.94
C GLU A 91 1.52 8.45 -14.12
N ALA A 92 2.37 8.13 -13.13
CA ALA A 92 3.18 6.91 -13.16
C ALA A 92 2.32 5.62 -13.04
N ILE A 93 1.17 5.67 -12.37
CA ILE A 93 0.24 4.53 -12.33
C ILE A 93 -0.29 4.19 -13.73
N VAL A 94 -0.57 5.18 -14.57
CA VAL A 94 -1.07 4.94 -15.94
C VAL A 94 -0.08 4.09 -16.75
N LEU A 95 1.22 4.37 -16.61
CA LEU A 95 2.30 3.61 -17.26
C LEU A 95 2.38 2.16 -16.75
N LEU A 96 2.12 1.95 -15.46
CA LEU A 96 2.09 0.60 -14.85
C LEU A 96 0.80 -0.16 -15.18
N ASP A 97 -0.32 0.53 -15.37
CA ASP A 97 -1.56 -0.10 -15.81
C ASP A 97 -1.42 -0.67 -17.23
N GLU A 98 -0.73 0.05 -18.13
CA GLU A 98 -0.35 -0.48 -19.44
C GLU A 98 0.58 -1.70 -19.30
N ALA A 99 1.60 -1.63 -18.44
CA ALA A 99 2.50 -2.75 -18.22
C ALA A 99 1.79 -4.01 -17.68
N VAL A 100 0.82 -3.84 -16.78
CA VAL A 100 -0.02 -4.93 -16.27
C VAL A 100 -0.95 -5.47 -17.36
N LYS A 101 -1.43 -4.64 -18.28
CA LYS A 101 -2.25 -5.09 -19.41
C LYS A 101 -1.44 -5.95 -20.39
N LEU A 102 -0.23 -5.51 -20.72
CA LEU A 102 0.69 -6.21 -21.63
C LEU A 102 1.22 -7.52 -21.02
N ALA A 103 1.43 -7.54 -19.70
CA ALA A 103 1.89 -8.73 -18.97
C ALA A 103 0.86 -9.18 -17.93
N GLY A 104 -0.33 -9.57 -18.38
CA GLY A 104 -1.49 -9.88 -17.54
C GLY A 104 -1.24 -10.92 -16.45
N GLU A 105 -0.46 -11.95 -16.75
CA GLU A 105 -0.10 -13.02 -15.82
C GLU A 105 1.15 -12.70 -14.97
N SER A 106 1.90 -11.67 -15.35
CA SER A 106 3.11 -11.30 -14.62
C SER A 106 2.77 -10.60 -13.31
N ILE A 107 3.42 -11.08 -12.26
CA ILE A 107 3.38 -10.48 -10.92
C ILE A 107 4.17 -9.20 -10.85
N HIS A 108 5.27 -9.10 -11.62
CA HIS A 108 6.26 -8.06 -11.43
C HIS A 108 5.68 -6.64 -11.63
N PRO A 109 4.98 -6.32 -12.74
CA PRO A 109 4.37 -5.01 -12.90
C PRO A 109 3.27 -4.72 -11.88
N ARG A 110 2.56 -5.76 -11.41
CA ARG A 110 1.53 -5.61 -10.36
C ARG A 110 2.13 -5.23 -9.02
N MET A 111 3.29 -5.80 -8.67
CA MET A 111 3.99 -5.45 -7.42
C MET A 111 4.60 -4.06 -7.45
N GLU A 112 5.08 -3.59 -8.61
CA GLU A 112 5.49 -2.19 -8.77
C GLU A 112 4.30 -1.24 -8.61
N ARG A 113 3.16 -1.62 -9.20
CA ARG A 113 1.91 -0.85 -9.06
C ARG A 113 1.41 -0.84 -7.63
N PHE A 114 1.48 -1.96 -6.91
CA PHE A 114 1.17 -2.05 -5.49
C PHE A 114 1.97 -1.03 -4.67
N ILE A 115 3.29 -1.00 -4.84
CA ILE A 115 4.18 -0.07 -4.11
C ILE A 115 3.79 1.38 -4.42
N LEU A 116 3.54 1.71 -5.69
CA LEU A 116 3.20 3.07 -6.08
C LEU A 116 1.83 3.50 -5.53
N ARG A 117 0.84 2.60 -5.53
CA ARG A 117 -0.48 2.85 -4.91
C ARG A 117 -0.38 3.08 -3.41
N GLN A 118 0.51 2.37 -2.71
CA GLN A 118 0.77 2.64 -1.30
C GLN A 118 1.39 4.04 -1.09
N ARG A 119 2.31 4.48 -1.96
CA ARG A 119 2.88 5.82 -1.87
C ARG A 119 1.83 6.91 -2.07
N ILE A 120 0.92 6.72 -3.01
CA ILE A 120 -0.20 7.65 -3.21
C ILE A 120 -1.10 7.68 -1.96
N ALA A 121 -1.47 6.51 -1.45
CA ALA A 121 -2.26 6.41 -0.22
C ALA A 121 -1.57 7.11 0.97
N ALA A 122 -0.25 6.94 1.12
CA ALA A 122 0.52 7.60 2.16
C ALA A 122 0.51 9.13 2.02
N GLY A 123 0.56 9.65 0.78
CA GLY A 123 0.38 11.08 0.52
C GLY A 123 -0.97 11.60 1.01
N TYR A 124 -2.06 10.90 0.68
CA TYR A 124 -3.39 11.25 1.19
C TYR A 124 -3.51 11.12 2.71
N GLN A 125 -2.87 10.12 3.33
CA GLN A 125 -2.82 9.99 4.79
C GLN A 125 -2.07 11.16 5.44
N ALA A 126 -1.01 11.67 4.80
CA ALA A 126 -0.32 12.87 5.27
C ALA A 126 -1.21 14.12 5.18
N LEU A 127 -1.96 14.28 4.09
CA LEU A 127 -2.95 15.35 3.95
C LEU A 127 -4.05 15.24 5.00
N TYR A 128 -4.54 14.01 5.26
CA TYR A 128 -5.52 13.75 6.30
C TYR A 128 -4.99 14.18 7.67
N ALA A 129 -3.77 13.78 8.03
CA ALA A 129 -3.18 14.13 9.31
C ALA A 129 -3.07 15.65 9.50
N LYS A 130 -2.67 16.38 8.45
CA LYS A 130 -2.63 17.85 8.47
C LYS A 130 -4.02 18.46 8.65
N ALA A 131 -5.03 17.96 7.94
CA ALA A 131 -6.40 18.44 8.06
C ALA A 131 -7.02 18.09 9.45
N ASP A 132 -6.69 16.92 10.00
CA ASP A 132 -7.14 16.49 11.32
C ASP A 132 -6.54 17.33 12.44
N GLU A 133 -5.26 17.70 12.32
CA GLU A 133 -4.61 18.63 13.25
C GLU A 133 -5.30 20.02 13.29
N GLN A 134 -5.87 20.48 12.16
CA GLN A 134 -6.64 21.72 12.09
C GLN A 134 -8.03 21.58 12.74
N CYS A 135 -8.66 20.41 12.62
CA CYS A 135 -9.99 20.15 13.17
C CYS A 135 -9.96 19.91 14.70
N THR A 136 -8.91 19.25 15.19
CA THR A 136 -8.77 18.79 16.58
C THR A 136 -9.04 19.87 17.66
N PRO A 137 -8.57 21.13 17.53
CA PRO A 137 -8.82 22.17 18.54
C PRO A 137 -10.31 22.53 18.69
N TYR A 138 -11.08 22.53 17.59
CA TYR A 138 -12.51 22.80 17.62
C TYR A 138 -13.24 21.67 18.34
N GLU A 139 -12.95 20.42 17.96
CA GLU A 139 -13.58 19.24 18.57
C GLU A 139 -13.30 19.15 20.08
N LYS A 140 -12.07 19.49 20.51
CA LYS A 140 -11.72 19.54 21.94
C LYS A 140 -12.43 20.64 22.72
N SER A 141 -12.83 21.72 22.07
CA SER A 141 -13.57 22.82 22.68
C SER A 141 -15.09 22.65 22.58
N GLY A 142 -15.56 21.55 21.97
CA GLY A 142 -16.97 21.31 21.70
C GLY A 142 -17.52 22.14 20.53
N ALA A 143 -16.66 22.84 19.80
CA ALA A 143 -17.01 23.60 18.61
C ALA A 143 -16.97 22.71 17.36
N THR A 144 -17.76 23.07 16.34
CA THR A 144 -17.69 22.41 15.03
C THR A 144 -16.55 23.03 14.21
N PRO A 145 -15.64 22.23 13.62
CA PRO A 145 -14.62 22.77 12.72
C PRO A 145 -15.23 23.46 11.49
N PRO A 146 -14.53 24.45 10.89
CA PRO A 146 -14.94 25.07 9.62
C PRO A 146 -15.19 24.05 8.51
N GLN A 147 -16.19 24.32 7.66
CA GLN A 147 -16.62 23.39 6.62
C GLN A 147 -15.50 23.05 5.62
N ASP A 148 -14.63 24.00 5.28
CA ASP A 148 -13.48 23.77 4.39
C ASP A 148 -12.47 22.79 5.00
N GLN A 149 -12.26 22.84 6.32
CA GLN A 149 -11.36 21.92 7.04
C GLN A 149 -11.94 20.51 7.09
N LEU A 150 -13.23 20.39 7.38
CA LEU A 150 -13.95 19.11 7.35
C LEU A 150 -13.91 18.49 5.94
N GLN A 151 -14.12 19.31 4.91
CA GLN A 151 -14.07 18.86 3.52
C GLN A 151 -12.68 18.36 3.15
N ARG A 152 -11.61 19.11 3.45
CA ARG A 152 -10.22 18.65 3.20
C ARG A 152 -9.91 17.33 3.90
N ARG A 153 -10.35 17.18 5.16
CA ARG A 153 -10.17 15.94 5.92
C ARG A 153 -10.89 14.77 5.26
N ALA A 154 -12.16 14.95 4.88
CA ALA A 154 -12.97 13.92 4.23
C ALA A 154 -12.41 13.53 2.84
N GLU A 155 -12.00 14.50 2.03
CA GLU A 155 -11.40 14.25 0.71
C GLU A 155 -10.10 13.46 0.82
N ALA A 156 -9.25 13.82 1.78
CA ALA A 156 -8.01 13.09 2.04
C ALA A 156 -8.28 11.64 2.48
N GLU A 157 -9.28 11.42 3.34
CA GLU A 157 -9.69 10.08 3.75
C GLU A 157 -10.20 9.24 2.58
N VAL A 158 -11.08 9.82 1.74
CA VAL A 158 -11.61 9.15 0.54
C VAL A 158 -10.47 8.79 -0.43
N GLY A 159 -9.54 9.71 -0.65
CA GLY A 159 -8.35 9.50 -1.47
C GLY A 159 -7.49 8.34 -0.95
N ALA A 160 -7.14 8.36 0.34
CA ALA A 160 -6.37 7.30 0.97
C ALA A 160 -7.07 5.93 0.83
N ASN A 161 -8.36 5.87 1.16
CA ASN A 161 -9.14 4.64 1.11
C ASN A 161 -9.25 4.06 -0.30
N LYS A 162 -9.42 4.91 -1.32
CA LYS A 162 -9.42 4.49 -2.73
C LYS A 162 -8.11 3.77 -3.07
N TRP A 163 -6.97 4.40 -2.79
CA TRP A 163 -5.66 3.88 -3.18
C TRP A 163 -5.24 2.66 -2.36
N LEU A 164 -5.59 2.61 -1.07
CA LEU A 164 -5.40 1.42 -0.23
C LEU A 164 -6.19 0.21 -0.75
N LYS A 165 -7.46 0.39 -1.13
CA LYS A 165 -8.28 -0.70 -1.71
C LYS A 165 -7.67 -1.22 -3.02
N LEU A 166 -7.13 -0.33 -3.85
CA LEU A 166 -6.45 -0.69 -5.10
C LEU A 166 -5.11 -1.40 -4.87
N ALA A 167 -4.35 -1.01 -3.83
CA ALA A 167 -3.11 -1.68 -3.44
C ALA A 167 -3.43 -3.09 -2.89
N ARG A 168 -4.41 -3.19 -1.98
CA ARG A 168 -4.90 -4.47 -1.45
C ARG A 168 -5.21 -5.47 -2.55
N ARG A 169 -5.92 -5.03 -3.60
CA ARG A 169 -6.25 -5.89 -4.76
C ARG A 169 -5.01 -6.48 -5.44
N ASP A 170 -3.94 -5.69 -5.59
CA ASP A 170 -2.71 -6.15 -6.24
C ASP A 170 -1.97 -7.18 -5.37
N MET A 171 -1.88 -6.94 -4.07
CA MET A 171 -1.26 -7.87 -3.12
C MET A 171 -2.08 -9.15 -2.94
N ASP A 172 -3.40 -9.04 -2.84
CA ASP A 172 -4.31 -10.20 -2.79
C ASP A 172 -4.18 -11.08 -4.04
N PHE A 173 -3.98 -10.46 -5.20
CA PHE A 173 -3.73 -11.21 -6.42
C PHE A 173 -2.42 -12.00 -6.27
N HIS A 174 -1.32 -11.31 -5.97
CA HIS A 174 0.01 -11.93 -5.79
C HIS A 174 -0.04 -13.11 -4.81
N LEU A 175 -0.56 -12.91 -3.60
CA LEU A 175 -0.59 -13.96 -2.57
C LEU A 175 -1.47 -15.16 -2.95
N ARG A 176 -2.47 -14.99 -3.83
CA ARG A 176 -3.31 -16.09 -4.32
C ARG A 176 -2.76 -16.77 -5.57
N SER A 177 -2.02 -16.05 -6.41
CA SER A 177 -1.55 -16.54 -7.71
C SER A 177 -0.14 -17.10 -7.68
N THR A 178 0.62 -16.90 -6.60
CA THR A 178 1.98 -17.44 -6.47
C THR A 178 2.06 -18.50 -5.39
N THR A 179 3.04 -19.40 -5.51
CA THR A 179 3.35 -20.35 -4.44
C THR A 179 4.09 -19.65 -3.30
N PRO A 180 4.10 -20.22 -2.07
CA PRO A 180 4.86 -19.70 -0.93
C PRO A 180 6.36 -19.48 -1.19
N ALA A 181 6.95 -20.15 -2.19
CA ALA A 181 8.36 -19.99 -2.55
C ALA A 181 8.67 -18.60 -3.15
N TYR A 182 7.67 -17.92 -3.72
CA TYR A 182 7.79 -16.58 -4.32
C TYR A 182 7.15 -15.49 -3.44
N GLN A 183 6.83 -15.83 -2.20
CA GLN A 183 6.21 -14.93 -1.23
C GLN A 183 7.21 -14.61 -0.11
N ASP A 184 7.02 -13.44 0.50
CA ASP A 184 7.87 -12.96 1.59
C ASP A 184 7.00 -12.52 2.78
N PRO A 185 7.42 -12.78 4.04
CA PRO A 185 6.71 -12.31 5.23
C PRO A 185 6.33 -10.82 5.21
N LYS A 186 7.16 -9.95 4.63
CA LYS A 186 6.88 -8.53 4.50
C LYS A 186 5.61 -8.26 3.71
N GLN A 187 5.27 -9.08 2.71
CA GLN A 187 4.06 -8.90 1.90
C GLN A 187 2.78 -9.05 2.72
N TYR A 188 2.77 -10.00 3.66
CA TYR A 188 1.68 -10.17 4.62
C TYR A 188 1.63 -9.02 5.63
N TRP A 189 2.79 -8.54 6.07
CA TRP A 189 2.87 -7.38 6.94
C TRP A 189 2.33 -6.11 6.27
N ASP A 190 2.68 -5.88 5.01
CA ASP A 190 2.19 -4.75 4.24
C ASP A 190 0.67 -4.87 4.00
N LEU A 191 0.18 -6.08 3.68
CA LEU A 191 -1.25 -6.32 3.48
C LEU A 191 -2.06 -6.09 4.76
N GLN A 192 -1.61 -6.59 5.92
CA GLN A 192 -2.35 -6.35 7.15
C GLN A 192 -2.32 -4.88 7.57
N GLN A 193 -1.26 -4.12 7.26
CA GLN A 193 -1.25 -2.66 7.52
C GLN A 193 -2.30 -1.95 6.68
N ILE A 194 -2.46 -2.36 5.41
CA ILE A 194 -3.52 -1.83 4.55
C ILE A 194 -4.90 -2.16 5.13
N ASP A 195 -5.13 -3.41 5.53
CA ASP A 195 -6.42 -3.82 6.10
C ASP A 195 -6.74 -3.05 7.40
N VAL A 196 -5.75 -2.85 8.28
CA VAL A 196 -5.91 -2.01 9.48
C VAL A 196 -6.23 -0.55 9.13
N ALA A 197 -5.53 0.03 8.15
CA ALA A 197 -5.77 1.41 7.71
C ALA A 197 -7.17 1.59 7.10
N LEU A 198 -7.75 0.52 6.54
CA LEU A 198 -9.13 0.48 6.04
C LEU A 198 -10.16 0.15 7.12
N GLY A 199 -9.75 -0.06 8.38
CA GLY A 199 -10.62 -0.48 9.48
C GLY A 199 -11.07 -1.96 9.40
N ASP A 200 -10.49 -2.76 8.51
CA ASP A 200 -10.87 -4.15 8.28
C ASP A 200 -10.06 -5.10 9.19
N TYR A 201 -10.36 -5.07 10.49
CA TYR A 201 -9.64 -5.88 11.49
C TYR A 201 -9.82 -7.39 11.28
N SER A 202 -10.92 -7.81 10.64
CA SER A 202 -11.16 -9.21 10.29
C SER A 202 -10.14 -9.68 9.26
N ARG A 203 -9.98 -8.94 8.15
CA ARG A 203 -8.97 -9.28 7.14
C ARG A 203 -7.55 -9.12 7.67
N ALA A 204 -7.25 -8.07 8.42
CA ALA A 204 -5.93 -7.89 9.01
C ALA A 204 -5.53 -9.09 9.89
N ARG A 205 -6.47 -9.59 10.70
CA ARG A 205 -6.28 -10.79 11.53
C ARG A 205 -6.05 -12.03 10.68
N THR A 206 -6.88 -12.27 9.66
CA THR A 206 -6.74 -13.43 8.75
C THR A 206 -5.40 -13.40 8.02
N THR A 207 -4.95 -12.24 7.54
CA THR A 207 -3.65 -12.07 6.89
C THR A 207 -2.50 -12.49 7.82
N LEU A 208 -2.56 -12.15 9.10
CA LEU A 208 -1.56 -12.56 10.09
C LEU A 208 -1.60 -14.05 10.45
N ILE A 209 -2.78 -14.67 10.45
CA ILE A 209 -2.91 -16.12 10.63
C ILE A 209 -2.26 -16.84 9.46
N ASN A 210 -2.57 -16.43 8.22
CA ASN A 210 -1.96 -17.00 7.01
C ASN A 210 -0.44 -16.84 7.02
N LEU A 211 0.09 -15.71 7.52
CA LEU A 211 1.54 -15.52 7.68
C LEU A 211 2.16 -16.58 8.61
N LEU A 212 1.51 -16.88 9.75
CA LEU A 212 1.99 -17.92 10.67
C LEU A 212 1.88 -19.33 10.07
N GLU A 213 0.82 -19.61 9.31
CA GLU A 213 0.63 -20.90 8.65
C GLU A 213 1.70 -21.16 7.59
N VAL A 214 2.01 -20.15 6.77
CA VAL A 214 2.95 -20.29 5.65
C VAL A 214 4.41 -20.18 6.11
N PHE A 215 4.72 -19.26 7.02
CA PHE A 215 6.11 -18.93 7.39
C PHE A 215 6.46 -19.18 8.86
N GLY A 216 5.53 -19.63 9.70
CA GLY A 216 5.71 -19.66 11.16
C GLY A 216 6.99 -20.34 11.66
N THR A 217 7.42 -21.43 11.01
CA THR A 217 8.65 -22.15 11.36
C THR A 217 9.93 -21.41 10.97
N LYS A 218 9.85 -20.51 9.99
CA LYS A 218 10.97 -19.69 9.48
C LYS A 218 11.12 -18.35 10.20
N LEU A 219 10.07 -17.91 10.90
CA LEU A 219 10.08 -16.64 11.64
C LEU A 219 10.87 -16.75 12.95
N SER A 220 11.36 -15.62 13.47
CA SER A 220 11.97 -15.58 14.80
C SER A 220 10.91 -15.79 15.89
N SER A 221 11.35 -16.17 17.10
CA SER A 221 10.46 -16.27 18.25
C SER A 221 9.85 -14.93 18.65
N ALA A 222 10.58 -13.82 18.43
CA ALA A 222 10.09 -12.47 18.65
C ALA A 222 8.97 -12.11 17.68
N ASP A 223 9.18 -12.34 16.37
CA ASP A 223 8.19 -12.05 15.33
C ASP A 223 6.91 -12.85 15.54
N ARG A 224 7.03 -14.15 15.85
CA ARG A 224 5.86 -14.99 16.16
C ARG A 224 5.04 -14.43 17.32
N ARG A 225 5.69 -13.99 18.40
CA ARG A 225 5.00 -13.39 19.56
C ARG A 225 4.31 -12.08 19.18
N GLU A 226 4.96 -11.25 18.37
CA GLU A 226 4.36 -10.01 17.89
C GLU A 226 3.11 -10.29 17.04
N ILE A 227 3.20 -11.22 16.09
CA ILE A 227 2.07 -11.60 15.24
C ILE A 227 0.91 -12.13 16.08
N GLN A 228 1.18 -13.05 17.02
CA GLN A 228 0.17 -13.58 17.93
C GLN A 228 -0.47 -12.48 18.80
N SER A 229 0.32 -11.51 19.27
CA SER A 229 -0.19 -10.36 20.02
C SER A 229 -1.18 -9.54 19.18
N ARG A 230 -0.82 -9.22 17.93
CA ARG A 230 -1.70 -8.48 17.00
C ARG A 230 -2.96 -9.24 16.63
N ILE A 231 -2.88 -10.57 16.42
CA ILE A 231 -4.06 -11.41 16.18
C ILE A 231 -5.06 -11.31 17.35
N ARG A 232 -4.59 -11.31 18.60
CA ARG A 232 -5.43 -11.14 19.78
C ARG A 232 -6.02 -9.73 19.86
N LEU A 233 -5.21 -8.71 19.60
CA LEU A 233 -5.65 -7.32 19.56
C LEU A 233 -6.79 -7.12 18.55
N TYR A 234 -6.66 -7.66 17.33
CA TYR A 234 -7.69 -7.52 16.31
C TYR A 234 -8.95 -8.34 16.63
N ALA A 235 -8.81 -9.51 17.28
CA ALA A 235 -9.96 -10.24 17.79
C ALA A 235 -10.75 -9.43 18.84
N GLN A 236 -10.05 -8.74 19.75
CA GLN A 236 -10.70 -7.86 20.71
C GLN A 236 -11.42 -6.70 20.03
N ARG A 237 -10.78 -6.04 19.05
CA ARG A 237 -11.41 -4.94 18.30
C ARG A 237 -12.69 -5.34 17.58
N LEU A 238 -12.77 -6.58 17.08
CA LEU A 238 -13.99 -7.10 16.46
C LEU A 238 -15.11 -7.27 17.48
N ASN A 239 -14.81 -7.83 18.65
CA ASN A 239 -15.79 -7.98 19.72
C ASN A 239 -16.29 -6.62 20.24
N ASP A 240 -15.39 -5.63 20.37
CA ASP A 240 -15.74 -4.29 20.85
C ASP A 240 -16.62 -3.52 19.85
N ALA A 241 -16.61 -3.89 18.55
CA ALA A 241 -17.43 -3.25 17.52
C ALA A 241 -18.83 -3.86 17.36
N GLU A 242 -19.09 -5.02 17.99
CA GLU A 242 -20.39 -5.70 18.00
C GLU A 242 -21.29 -5.28 19.19
N ILE A 243 -20.75 -4.49 20.13
CA ILE A 243 -21.41 -3.98 21.34
C ILE A 243 -21.81 -2.52 21.12
#